data_AF-A0A3N5YDI5-F1
#
_entry.id   AF-A0A3N5YDI5-F1
#
_cell.length_a   1.000
_cell.length_b   1.000
_cell.length_c   1.000
_cell.angle_alpha   90.00
_cell.angle_beta   90.00
_cell.angle_gamma   90.00
#
_symmetry.space_group_name_H-M   'P 1'
#
loop_
_entity.id
_entity.type
_entity.pdbx_description
1 polymer ?
#
loop_
_entity_poly.entity_id
_entity_poly.type
_entity_poly.pdbx_seq_one_letter_code
_entity_poly.pdbx_strand_id
1 'polypeptide(L)'
;MIHKPGRTAVQEVTMAVLVFIASVLVLDRAASAGLTRLGRWAESRSEVRRTLDALPDKASYDVLVLGTSRTFEAVHPAHIERALGVKAFKEASKGKGLRYGYEFYTLYKAIVGRPKVVVYGADYFMFGMPSDTGALSRLRGAGTGAGEGEGQALAPLLTLARKGPNDHAILGAL
;
A
#
# COMPACT_ATOMS: atom_id res chain seq x y z
N MET A 1 66.47 22.77 -9.47
CA MET A 1 65.33 23.24 -10.29
C MET A 1 64.11 22.43 -9.89
N ILE A 2 63.26 22.96 -8.99
CA ILE A 2 62.11 22.23 -8.44
C ILE A 2 60.96 22.43 -9.42
N HIS A 3 60.66 21.41 -10.22
CA HIS A 3 59.54 21.39 -11.14
C HIS A 3 58.26 21.38 -10.30
N LYS A 4 57.64 22.54 -10.08
CA LYS A 4 56.32 22.62 -9.45
C LYS A 4 55.34 21.90 -10.39
N PRO A 5 54.72 20.78 -10.00
CA PRO A 5 53.71 20.16 -10.85
C PRO A 5 52.65 21.21 -11.16
N GLY A 6 52.46 21.44 -12.46
CA GLY A 6 51.68 22.54 -12.99
C GLY A 6 50.24 22.50 -12.48
N ARG A 7 49.66 23.67 -12.21
CA ARG A 7 48.24 23.88 -11.92
C ARG A 7 47.29 23.06 -12.81
N THR A 8 47.72 22.73 -14.02
CA THR A 8 47.03 21.90 -15.01
C THR A 8 46.76 20.47 -14.52
N ALA A 9 47.73 19.80 -13.89
CA ALA A 9 47.53 18.42 -13.43
C ALA A 9 46.49 18.32 -12.30
N VAL A 10 46.48 19.30 -11.39
CA VAL A 10 45.48 19.35 -10.30
C VAL A 10 44.08 19.63 -10.87
N GLN A 11 43.98 20.50 -11.88
CA GLN A 11 42.72 20.79 -12.56
C GLN A 11 42.18 19.59 -13.34
N GLU A 12 43.05 18.86 -14.04
CA GLU A 12 42.69 17.65 -14.78
C GLU A 12 42.17 16.55 -13.86
N VAL A 13 42.86 16.29 -12.74
CA VAL A 13 42.42 15.31 -11.74
C VAL A 13 41.09 15.73 -11.11
N THR A 14 40.93 17.01 -10.78
CA THR A 14 39.68 17.53 -10.19
C THR A 14 38.51 17.37 -11.16
N MET A 15 38.71 17.72 -12.43
CA MET A 15 37.72 17.53 -13.50
C MET A 15 37.35 16.05 -13.66
N ALA A 16 38.34 15.16 -13.70
CA ALA A 16 38.10 13.73 -13.84
C ALA A 16 37.26 13.18 -12.68
N VAL A 17 37.54 13.60 -11.44
CA VAL A 17 36.75 13.22 -10.26
C VAL A 17 35.32 13.74 -10.34
N LEU A 18 35.12 15.00 -10.76
CA LEU A 18 33.77 15.57 -10.91
C LEU A 18 32.95 14.85 -11.99
N VAL A 19 33.56 14.56 -13.14
CA VAL A 19 32.91 13.80 -14.23
C VAL A 19 32.55 12.39 -13.75
N PHE A 20 33.44 11.73 -13.00
CA PHE A 20 33.16 10.42 -12.42
C PHE A 20 31.96 10.47 -11.46
N ILE A 21 31.94 11.41 -10.52
CA ILE A 21 30.83 11.57 -9.56
C ILE A 21 29.52 11.85 -10.31
N ALA A 22 29.53 12.78 -11.27
CA ALA A 22 28.35 13.10 -12.06
C ALA A 22 27.83 11.86 -12.83
N SER A 23 28.73 11.08 -13.41
CA SER A 23 28.38 9.85 -14.13
C SER A 23 27.75 8.80 -13.22
N VAL A 24 28.29 8.62 -12.01
CA VAL A 24 27.72 7.70 -11.00
C VAL A 24 26.32 8.15 -10.58
N LEU A 25 26.12 9.44 -10.34
CA LEU A 25 24.80 9.98 -9.97
C LEU A 25 23.77 9.83 -11.09
N VAL A 26 24.17 10.07 -12.35
CA VAL A 26 23.31 9.87 -13.50
C VAL A 26 22.96 8.39 -13.66
N LEU A 27 23.94 7.49 -13.49
CA LEU A 27 23.73 6.05 -13.56
C LEU A 27 22.79 5.55 -12.47
N ASP A 28 22.95 6.01 -11.22
CA ASP A 28 22.06 5.69 -10.11
C ASP A 28 20.60 6.09 -10.40
N ARG A 29 20.41 7.32 -10.88
CA ARG A 29 19.07 7.82 -11.24
C ARG A 29 18.48 7.08 -12.43
N ALA A 30 19.28 6.76 -13.43
CA ALA A 30 18.85 5.96 -14.57
C ALA A 30 18.48 4.53 -14.17
N ALA A 31 19.28 3.89 -13.31
CA ALA A 31 19.03 2.55 -12.79
C ALA A 31 17.75 2.52 -11.94
N SER A 32 17.57 3.48 -11.03
CA SER A 32 16.35 3.60 -10.22
C SER A 32 15.10 3.83 -11.08
N ALA A 33 15.18 4.72 -12.07
CA ALA A 33 14.10 4.94 -13.02
C ALA A 33 13.81 3.68 -13.86
N GLY A 34 14.86 2.97 -14.30
CA GLY A 34 14.77 1.73 -15.05
C GLY A 34 14.09 0.62 -14.25
N LEU A 35 14.51 0.39 -13.01
CA LEU A 35 13.91 -0.57 -12.09
C LEU A 35 12.45 -0.23 -11.80
N THR A 36 12.11 1.04 -11.61
CA THR A 36 10.72 1.47 -11.39
C THR A 36 9.85 1.24 -12.64
N ARG A 37 10.40 1.47 -13.85
CA ARG A 37 9.70 1.17 -15.10
C ARG A 37 9.51 -0.33 -15.32
N LEU A 38 10.53 -1.14 -15.04
CA LEU A 38 10.45 -2.60 -15.10
C LEU A 38 9.46 -3.16 -14.08
N GLY A 39 9.44 -2.62 -12.87
CA GLY A 39 8.46 -2.97 -11.84
C GLY A 39 7.03 -2.71 -12.31
N ARG A 40 6.73 -1.51 -12.83
CA ARG A 40 5.41 -1.17 -13.39
C ARG A 40 5.05 -2.03 -14.61
N TRP A 41 6.01 -2.34 -15.47
CA TRP A 41 5.79 -3.20 -16.63
C TRP A 41 5.47 -4.64 -16.22
N ALA A 42 6.23 -5.19 -15.27
CA ALA A 42 5.99 -6.53 -14.71
C ALA A 42 4.64 -6.58 -13.99
N GLU A 43 4.29 -5.54 -13.24
CA GLU A 43 3.00 -5.39 -12.56
C GLU A 43 1.84 -5.29 -13.57
N SER A 44 2.03 -4.60 -14.71
CA SER A 44 1.05 -4.54 -15.80
C SER A 44 0.79 -5.89 -16.48
N ARG A 45 1.74 -6.83 -16.34
CA ARG A 45 1.64 -8.22 -16.82
C ARG A 45 1.34 -9.22 -15.71
N SER A 46 1.18 -8.76 -14.48
CA SER A 46 0.93 -9.63 -13.34
C SER A 46 -0.41 -10.37 -13.50
N GLU A 47 -0.45 -11.58 -12.96
CA GLU A 47 -1.66 -12.40 -12.89
C GLU A 47 -2.82 -11.65 -12.20
N VAL A 48 -2.49 -10.87 -11.16
CA VAL A 48 -3.42 -9.99 -10.46
C VAL A 48 -4.16 -9.06 -11.41
N ARG A 49 -3.43 -8.38 -12.31
CA ARG A 49 -4.06 -7.46 -13.26
C ARG A 49 -5.01 -8.19 -14.21
N ARG A 50 -4.61 -9.37 -14.70
CA ARG A 50 -5.49 -10.19 -15.56
C ARG A 50 -6.75 -10.62 -14.82
N THR A 51 -6.64 -11.03 -13.56
CA THR A 51 -7.80 -11.40 -12.74
C THR A 51 -8.74 -10.20 -12.55
N LEU A 52 -8.21 -9.02 -12.25
CA LEU A 52 -9.01 -7.80 -12.11
C LEU A 52 -9.66 -7.38 -13.43
N ASP A 53 -8.95 -7.49 -14.54
CA ASP A 53 -9.47 -7.18 -15.87
C ASP A 53 -10.60 -8.12 -16.29
N ALA A 54 -10.50 -9.40 -15.90
CA ALA A 54 -11.49 -10.44 -16.17
C ALA A 54 -12.73 -10.41 -15.25
N LEU A 55 -12.76 -9.54 -14.24
CA LEU A 55 -13.91 -9.45 -13.34
C LEU A 55 -15.17 -9.04 -14.11
N PRO A 56 -16.26 -9.81 -14.01
CA PRO A 56 -17.54 -9.44 -14.60
C PRO A 56 -18.16 -8.31 -13.77
N ASP A 57 -18.79 -7.34 -14.43
CA ASP A 57 -19.58 -6.30 -13.76
C ASP A 57 -18.80 -5.55 -12.66
N LYS A 58 -17.65 -4.99 -13.02
CA LYS A 58 -16.71 -4.29 -12.12
C LYS A 58 -17.38 -3.26 -11.20
N ALA A 59 -18.39 -2.56 -11.71
CA ALA A 59 -19.12 -1.52 -10.97
C ALA A 59 -19.94 -2.07 -9.79
N SER A 60 -20.23 -3.37 -9.76
CA SER A 60 -21.01 -4.00 -8.68
C SER A 60 -20.20 -4.38 -7.45
N TYR A 61 -18.86 -4.31 -7.50
CA TYR A 61 -17.99 -4.62 -6.36
C TYR A 61 -17.82 -3.39 -5.44
N ASP A 62 -18.77 -3.21 -4.54
CA ASP A 62 -18.76 -2.09 -3.59
C ASP A 62 -17.80 -2.30 -2.41
N VAL A 63 -17.45 -3.55 -2.11
CA VAL A 63 -16.59 -3.91 -0.97
C VAL A 63 -15.29 -4.54 -1.44
N LEU A 64 -14.18 -4.05 -0.94
CA LEU A 64 -12.86 -4.65 -1.13
C LEU A 64 -12.30 -5.16 0.19
N VAL A 65 -12.00 -6.45 0.26
CA VAL A 65 -11.39 -7.11 1.41
C VAL A 65 -9.91 -7.33 1.14
N LEU A 66 -9.04 -6.78 1.98
CA LEU A 66 -7.60 -6.92 1.94
C LEU A 66 -7.09 -7.53 3.25
N GLY A 67 -6.05 -8.34 3.21
CA GLY A 67 -5.38 -8.74 4.44
C GLY A 67 -4.46 -9.95 4.30
N THR A 68 -4.12 -10.53 5.45
CA THR A 68 -3.19 -11.67 5.55
C THR A 68 -3.92 -13.02 5.44
N SER A 69 -3.20 -14.12 5.68
CA SER A 69 -3.81 -15.45 5.75
C SER A 69 -4.96 -15.56 6.74
N ARG A 70 -4.90 -14.83 7.87
CA ARG A 70 -6.01 -14.83 8.84
C ARG A 70 -7.26 -14.17 8.27
N THR A 71 -7.10 -13.12 7.46
CA THR A 71 -8.23 -12.46 6.78
C THR A 71 -8.82 -13.35 5.70
N PHE A 72 -7.97 -14.09 5.00
CA PHE A 72 -8.40 -15.05 3.98
C PHE A 72 -9.37 -16.08 4.55
N GLU A 73 -9.09 -16.60 5.74
CA GLU A 73 -9.94 -17.57 6.46
C GLU A 73 -11.17 -16.90 7.10
N ALA A 74 -10.99 -15.73 7.74
CA ALA A 74 -12.03 -15.11 8.55
C ALA A 74 -13.12 -14.40 7.74
N VAL A 75 -12.79 -13.82 6.58
CA VAL A 75 -13.72 -13.00 5.80
C VAL A 75 -14.04 -13.70 4.49
N HIS A 76 -15.30 -14.12 4.33
CA HIS A 76 -15.79 -14.73 3.10
C HIS A 76 -16.73 -13.76 2.35
N PRO A 77 -16.43 -13.38 1.09
CA PRO A 77 -17.28 -12.48 0.30
C PRO A 77 -18.75 -12.87 0.24
N ALA A 78 -19.05 -14.16 0.09
CA ALA A 78 -20.42 -14.66 0.05
C ALA A 78 -21.25 -14.32 1.32
N HIS A 79 -20.61 -14.16 2.48
CA HIS A 79 -21.33 -13.74 3.69
C HIS A 79 -21.67 -12.25 3.65
N ILE A 80 -20.79 -11.41 3.09
CA ILE A 80 -21.04 -9.99 2.87
C ILE A 80 -22.19 -9.82 1.87
N GLU A 81 -22.13 -10.54 0.76
CA GLU A 81 -23.18 -10.51 -0.26
C GLU A 81 -24.53 -10.98 0.28
N ARG A 82 -24.56 -12.08 1.05
CA ARG A 82 -25.80 -12.58 1.66
C ARG A 82 -26.39 -11.59 2.68
N ALA A 83 -25.54 -10.95 3.48
CA ALA A 83 -25.98 -10.08 4.56
C ALA A 83 -26.37 -8.67 4.08
N LEU A 84 -25.66 -8.14 3.09
CA LEU A 84 -25.75 -6.73 2.67
C LEU A 84 -26.23 -6.56 1.22
N GLY A 85 -26.36 -7.64 0.44
CA GLY A 85 -26.77 -7.58 -0.97
C GLY A 85 -25.73 -6.94 -1.89
N VAL A 86 -24.50 -6.74 -1.43
CA VAL A 86 -23.41 -6.11 -2.21
C VAL A 86 -22.29 -7.10 -2.47
N LYS A 87 -21.73 -7.08 -3.69
CA LYS A 87 -20.60 -7.94 -4.01
C LYS A 87 -19.33 -7.42 -3.35
N ALA A 88 -18.52 -8.37 -2.88
CA ALA A 88 -17.23 -8.12 -2.29
C ALA A 88 -16.13 -8.80 -3.11
N PHE A 89 -15.06 -8.07 -3.40
CA PHE A 89 -13.84 -8.65 -3.95
C PHE A 89 -12.86 -8.89 -2.81
N LYS A 90 -12.24 -10.07 -2.74
CA LYS A 90 -11.26 -10.41 -1.70
C LYS A 90 -9.89 -10.65 -2.30
N GLU A 91 -8.92 -9.88 -1.82
CA GLU A 91 -7.49 -10.13 -2.00
C GLU A 91 -6.83 -10.26 -0.62
N ALA A 92 -6.83 -11.48 -0.10
CA ALA A 92 -6.17 -11.81 1.15
C ALA A 92 -5.35 -13.09 0.95
N SER A 93 -4.06 -13.05 1.28
CA SER A 93 -3.23 -14.25 1.21
C SER A 93 -2.06 -14.22 2.19
N LYS A 94 -1.47 -15.39 2.43
CA LYS A 94 -0.28 -15.53 3.27
C LYS A 94 0.90 -14.76 2.65
N GLY A 95 1.70 -14.12 3.51
CA GLY A 95 2.95 -13.46 3.12
C GLY A 95 2.79 -12.09 2.45
N LYS A 96 1.57 -11.57 2.31
CA LYS A 96 1.31 -10.24 1.75
C LYS A 96 1.39 -9.19 2.85
N GLY A 97 2.37 -8.30 2.74
CA GLY A 97 2.57 -7.18 3.67
C GLY A 97 1.72 -5.95 3.34
N LEU A 98 1.78 -4.92 4.20
CA LEU A 98 1.07 -3.64 4.04
C LEU A 98 1.29 -3.00 2.67
N ARG A 99 2.55 -2.99 2.21
CA ARG A 99 2.94 -2.40 0.94
C ARG A 99 2.21 -3.06 -0.23
N TYR A 100 2.12 -4.39 -0.24
CA TYR A 100 1.37 -5.11 -1.26
C TYR A 100 -0.11 -4.70 -1.25
N GLY A 101 -0.73 -4.63 -0.07
CA GLY A 101 -2.13 -4.21 0.05
C GLY A 101 -2.38 -2.81 -0.52
N TYR A 102 -1.46 -1.87 -0.29
CA TYR A 102 -1.52 -0.52 -0.85
C TYR A 102 -1.35 -0.50 -2.38
N GLU A 103 -0.35 -1.22 -2.90
CA GLU A 103 -0.09 -1.33 -4.35
C GLU A 103 -1.28 -1.99 -5.05
N PHE A 104 -1.80 -3.08 -4.50
CA PHE A 104 -3.00 -3.74 -4.99
C PHE A 104 -4.21 -2.81 -4.96
N TYR A 105 -4.45 -2.08 -3.87
CA TYR A 105 -5.56 -1.13 -3.80
C TYR A 105 -5.48 -0.06 -4.89
N THR A 106 -4.26 0.44 -5.15
CA THR A 106 -4.03 1.43 -6.20
C THR A 106 -4.35 0.86 -7.59
N LEU A 107 -3.93 -0.37 -7.85
CA LEU A 107 -4.23 -1.08 -9.09
C LEU A 107 -5.73 -1.39 -9.24
N TYR A 108 -6.36 -1.90 -8.19
CA TYR A 108 -7.79 -2.18 -8.12
C TYR A 108 -8.61 -0.94 -8.44
N LYS A 109 -8.28 0.20 -7.81
CA LYS A 109 -8.94 1.47 -8.04
C LYS A 109 -8.85 1.93 -9.50
N ALA A 110 -7.72 1.67 -10.16
CA ALA A 110 -7.51 2.05 -11.55
C ALA A 110 -8.30 1.18 -12.54
N ILE A 111 -8.56 -0.08 -12.20
CA ILE A 111 -9.18 -1.06 -13.11
C ILE A 111 -10.68 -1.25 -12.83
N VAL A 112 -11.03 -1.47 -11.57
CA VAL A 112 -12.38 -1.81 -11.11
C VAL A 112 -13.15 -0.54 -10.72
N GLY A 113 -12.44 0.42 -10.11
CA GLY A 113 -13.02 1.65 -9.57
C GLY A 113 -12.81 1.76 -8.07
N ARG A 114 -13.24 2.89 -7.48
CA ARG A 114 -13.11 3.10 -6.03
C ARG A 114 -14.18 2.26 -5.30
N PRO A 115 -13.79 1.31 -4.43
CA PRO A 115 -14.78 0.63 -3.60
C PRO A 115 -15.39 1.62 -2.61
N LYS A 116 -16.66 1.39 -2.23
CA LYS A 116 -17.34 2.17 -1.18
C LYS A 116 -16.78 1.84 0.20
N VAL A 117 -16.41 0.57 0.41
CA VAL A 117 -15.87 0.07 1.68
C VAL A 117 -14.60 -0.73 1.44
N VAL A 118 -13.58 -0.47 2.26
CA VAL A 118 -12.36 -1.30 2.32
C VAL A 118 -12.30 -1.97 3.68
N VAL A 119 -12.33 -3.30 3.71
CA VAL A 119 -12.11 -4.11 4.90
C VAL A 119 -10.65 -4.54 4.90
N TYR A 120 -9.85 -4.01 5.83
CA TYR A 120 -8.44 -4.36 5.96
C TYR A 120 -8.21 -5.21 7.21
N GLY A 121 -7.90 -6.49 7.02
CA GLY A 121 -7.53 -7.38 8.10
C GLY A 121 -6.03 -7.27 8.40
N ALA A 122 -5.71 -6.65 9.53
CA ALA A 122 -4.36 -6.53 10.05
C ALA A 122 -4.12 -7.56 11.16
N ASP A 123 -2.92 -8.15 11.17
CA ASP A 123 -2.50 -9.01 12.26
C ASP A 123 -2.06 -8.20 13.48
N TYR A 124 -2.30 -8.71 14.68
CA TYR A 124 -2.03 -8.00 15.94
C TYR A 124 -0.56 -7.56 16.11
N PHE A 125 0.40 -8.29 15.53
CA PHE A 125 1.82 -7.94 15.60
C PHE A 125 2.15 -6.67 14.80
N MET A 126 1.27 -6.25 13.89
CA MET A 126 1.46 -5.03 13.10
C MET A 126 1.30 -3.76 13.92
N PHE A 127 0.57 -3.81 15.04
CA PHE A 127 0.43 -2.68 15.97
C PHE A 127 1.66 -2.46 16.86
N GLY A 128 2.60 -3.40 16.88
CA GLY A 128 3.89 -3.24 17.56
C GLY A 128 4.94 -2.49 16.72
N MET A 129 4.68 -2.23 15.43
CA MET A 129 5.62 -1.54 14.57
C MET A 129 5.50 -0.03 14.74
N PRO A 130 6.61 0.70 15.01
CA PRO A 130 6.59 2.14 15.09
C PRO A 130 6.14 2.72 13.73
N SER A 131 5.11 3.56 13.78
CA SER A 131 4.63 4.27 12.59
C SER A 131 5.61 5.38 12.20
N ASP A 132 5.77 5.61 10.90
CA ASP A 132 6.50 6.77 10.40
C ASP A 132 5.75 8.06 10.79
N THR A 133 6.36 8.87 11.65
CA THR A 133 5.80 10.13 12.15
C THR A 133 5.56 11.14 11.02
N GLY A 134 6.36 11.11 9.95
CA GLY A 134 6.17 11.94 8.77
C GLY A 134 4.93 11.54 7.98
N ALA A 135 4.68 10.24 7.81
CA ALA A 135 3.48 9.73 7.15
C ALA A 135 2.20 10.04 7.94
N LEU A 136 2.24 9.88 9.26
CA LEU A 136 1.12 10.22 10.15
C LEU A 136 0.77 11.71 10.10
N SER A 137 1.78 12.58 10.03
CA SER A 137 1.56 14.04 9.96
C SER A 137 0.84 14.46 8.68
N ARG A 138 1.13 13.80 7.55
CA ARG A 138 0.43 14.05 6.28
C ARG A 138 -1.03 13.61 6.30
N LEU A 139 -1.33 12.50 6.98
CA LEU A 139 -2.71 12.03 7.18
C LEU A 139 -3.51 12.98 8.07
N ARG A 140 -2.91 13.50 9.14
CA ARG A 140 -3.55 14.51 10.01
C ARG A 140 -3.79 15.83 9.29
N GLY A 141 -2.86 16.27 8.45
CA GLY A 141 -3.02 17.47 7.62
C GLY A 141 -4.06 17.32 6.51
N ALA A 142 -4.27 16.11 5.98
CA ALA A 142 -5.30 15.85 4.97
C ALA A 142 -6.74 15.84 5.55
N GLY A 143 -6.89 15.68 6.87
CA GLY A 143 -8.19 15.62 7.55
C GLY A 143 -8.71 16.96 8.11
N THR A 144 -7.93 18.04 8.03
CA THR A 144 -8.28 19.34 8.64
C THR A 144 -8.88 20.36 7.67
N GLY A 145 -9.12 19.99 6.41
CA GLY A 145 -9.63 20.88 5.36
C GLY A 145 -11.07 20.61 4.88
N ALA A 146 -11.81 19.69 5.51
CA ALA A 146 -13.17 19.35 5.09
C ALA A 146 -14.18 19.58 6.23
N GLY A 147 -14.84 20.74 6.18
CA GLY A 147 -16.19 20.97 6.72
C GLY A 147 -16.35 20.88 8.23
N GLU A 148 -16.24 22.01 8.91
CA GLU A 148 -17.00 22.26 10.14
C GLU A 148 -18.49 22.31 9.78
N GLY A 149 -19.17 21.16 9.88
CA GLY A 149 -20.61 21.05 9.66
C GLY A 149 -21.00 19.63 9.27
N GLU A 150 -21.74 18.94 10.14
CA GLU A 150 -22.40 17.64 9.89
C GLU A 150 -21.53 16.37 9.71
N GLY A 151 -20.37 16.31 10.35
CA GLY A 151 -19.50 15.11 10.37
C GLY A 151 -19.64 14.16 11.57
N GLN A 152 -20.55 14.43 12.52
CA GLN A 152 -20.66 13.63 13.77
C GLN A 152 -21.29 12.23 13.59
N ALA A 153 -21.71 11.86 12.37
CA ALA A 153 -22.43 10.61 12.12
C ALA A 153 -21.59 9.47 11.48
N LEU A 154 -20.31 9.69 11.12
CA LEU A 154 -19.45 8.64 10.52
C LEU A 154 -18.26 8.21 11.40
N ALA A 155 -18.25 8.65 12.67
CA ALA A 155 -17.28 8.18 13.65
C ALA A 155 -17.51 6.76 14.26
N PRO A 156 -18.50 5.91 13.91
CA PRO A 156 -18.58 4.58 14.49
C PRO A 156 -18.33 3.49 13.44
N LEU A 157 -17.07 3.08 13.24
CA LEU A 157 -16.74 1.75 12.69
C LEU A 157 -15.27 1.33 12.87
N LEU A 158 -14.59 1.88 13.88
CA LEU A 158 -13.38 1.28 14.46
C LEU A 158 -13.76 0.61 15.79
N THR A 159 -14.75 -0.28 15.76
CA THR A 159 -14.98 -1.19 16.89
C THR A 159 -13.88 -2.23 16.86
N LEU A 160 -12.80 -1.95 17.58
CA LEU A 160 -11.72 -2.90 17.85
C LEU A 160 -12.34 -4.05 18.66
N ALA A 161 -12.76 -5.12 17.99
CA ALA A 161 -13.12 -6.37 18.65
C ALA A 161 -11.83 -6.98 19.23
N ARG A 162 -11.48 -6.55 20.44
CA ARG A 162 -10.34 -7.05 21.19
C ARG A 162 -10.72 -8.42 21.76
N LYS A 163 -10.38 -9.49 21.05
CA LYS A 163 -10.47 -10.86 21.58
C LYS A 163 -9.34 -11.05 22.62
N GLY A 164 -9.71 -11.12 23.90
CA GLY A 164 -8.79 -11.42 24.99
C GLY A 164 -8.27 -12.87 24.91
N PRO A 165 -7.10 -13.20 25.47
CA PRO A 165 -6.48 -14.52 25.30
C PRO A 165 -7.18 -15.68 26.03
N ASN A 166 -8.21 -15.42 26.87
CA ASN A 166 -8.70 -16.40 27.85
C ASN A 166 -10.23 -16.65 27.84
N ASP A 167 -10.97 -16.28 26.79
CA ASP A 167 -12.42 -16.54 26.77
C ASP A 167 -12.72 -17.94 26.18
N HIS A 168 -12.58 -18.95 27.03
CA HIS A 168 -13.35 -20.19 26.91
C HIS A 168 -14.66 -20.02 27.69
N ALA A 169 -15.78 -20.43 27.08
CA ALA A 169 -17.17 -20.37 27.57
C ALA A 169 -17.86 -19.00 27.35
N ILE A 170 -19.14 -18.84 26.97
CA ILE A 170 -20.30 -19.73 26.75
C ILE A 170 -21.44 -18.83 26.17
N LEU A 171 -22.37 -19.41 25.39
CA LEU A 171 -23.71 -18.90 24.98
C LEU A 171 -23.75 -17.65 24.07
N GLY A 172 -24.70 -17.46 23.15
CA GLY A 172 -26.03 -18.03 22.95
C GLY A 172 -26.93 -16.90 22.43
N ALA A 173 -27.82 -17.21 21.47
CA ALA A 173 -28.94 -16.38 21.00
C ALA A 173 -28.64 -14.94 20.51
N LEU A 174 -28.60 -14.77 19.19
CA LEU A 174 -29.55 -14.01 18.35
C LEU A 174 -29.04 -13.97 16.90
#